data_AF-A0A1J8Q7U5-F1
#
_entry.id   AF-A0A1J8Q7U5-F1
#
_cell.length_a   1.000
_cell.length_b   1.000
_cell.length_c   1.000
_cell.angle_alpha   90.00
_cell.angle_beta   90.00
_cell.angle_gamma   90.00
#
_symmetry.space_group_name_H-M   'P 1'
#
loop_
_entity.id
_entity.type
_entity.pdbx_description
1 polymer ?
#
loop_
_entity_poly.entity_id
_entity_poly.type
_entity_poly.pdbx_seq_one_letter_code
_entity_poly.pdbx_strand_id
1 'polypeptide(L)'
;MFKLNLDFSNDETIRAMSHDENKYPSPDAFKPERFLREDGSLTSDTMSLAFGWGRRACVGRHVADASLWIAITSFLATFSVHKALDEHGKEIPVVPKFSVGLAMFVDSFLSSGVVHL
;
A
#
# COMPACT_ATOMS: atom_id res chain seq x y z
N MET A 1 18.90 -5.14 -7.47
CA MET A 1 19.59 -4.22 -6.53
C MET A 1 19.68 -2.85 -7.21
N PHE A 2 18.59 -2.10 -7.24
CA PHE A 2 18.56 -0.74 -7.79
C PHE A 2 18.79 0.22 -6.62
N LYS A 3 20.03 0.68 -6.46
CA LYS A 3 20.31 1.86 -5.63
C LYS A 3 19.89 3.09 -6.43
N LEU A 4 18.71 3.61 -6.13
CA LEU A 4 18.34 4.96 -6.52
C LEU A 4 19.15 5.93 -5.64
N ASN A 5 20.27 6.42 -6.17
CA ASN A 5 20.97 7.57 -5.62
C ASN A 5 20.16 8.82 -5.98
N LEU A 6 19.38 9.33 -5.03
CA LEU A 6 18.82 10.68 -5.06
C LEU A 6 19.23 11.38 -3.77
N ASP A 7 20.31 12.16 -3.83
CA ASP A 7 20.74 13.06 -2.77
C ASP A 7 19.75 14.24 -2.67
N PHE A 8 18.68 14.08 -1.88
CA PHE A 8 17.71 15.14 -1.56
C PHE A 8 17.63 15.42 -0.04
N SER A 9 18.76 15.33 0.68
CA SER A 9 19.02 15.89 2.02
C SER A 9 18.07 15.61 3.20
N ASN A 10 16.81 15.18 3.08
CA ASN A 10 15.91 14.84 4.19
C ASN A 10 14.80 13.90 3.68
N ASP A 11 15.03 12.60 3.84
CA ASP A 11 14.01 11.55 3.73
C ASP A 11 12.82 11.90 4.65
N GLU A 12 11.62 11.98 4.09
CA GLU A 12 10.40 12.39 4.78
C GLU A 12 10.17 11.51 6.03
N THR A 13 10.01 12.11 7.21
CA THR A 13 9.99 11.38 8.50
C THR A 13 9.01 10.20 8.53
N ILE A 14 7.90 10.29 7.81
CA ILE A 14 6.91 9.19 7.71
C ILE A 14 7.47 8.03 6.87
N ARG A 15 8.13 8.30 5.74
CA ARG A 15 8.76 7.28 4.89
C ARG A 15 9.89 6.57 5.65
N ALA A 16 10.77 7.33 6.28
CA ALA A 16 11.86 6.79 7.08
C ALA A 16 11.35 5.85 8.20
N MET A 17 10.31 6.25 8.94
CA MET A 17 9.76 5.40 10.00
C MET A 17 8.92 4.22 9.49
N SER A 18 8.24 4.37 8.35
CA SER A 18 7.50 3.26 7.73
C SER A 18 8.42 2.24 7.05
N HIS A 19 9.69 2.59 6.81
CA HIS A 19 10.72 1.73 6.24
C HIS A 19 11.89 1.44 7.21
N ASP A 20 11.70 1.63 8.52
CA ASP A 20 12.70 1.24 9.51
C ASP A 20 12.83 -0.29 9.54
N GLU A 21 13.97 -0.81 9.06
CA GLU A 21 14.26 -2.24 8.98
C GLU A 21 14.26 -2.93 10.35
N ASN A 22 14.52 -2.19 11.43
CA ASN A 22 14.47 -2.75 12.79
C ASN A 22 13.04 -3.12 13.20
N LYS A 23 12.05 -2.35 12.72
CA LYS A 23 10.64 -2.61 13.00
C LYS A 23 9.98 -3.43 11.88
N TYR A 24 10.34 -3.20 10.62
CA TYR A 24 9.78 -3.89 9.45
C TYR A 24 10.89 -4.52 8.60
N PRO A 25 11.26 -5.78 8.87
CA PRO A 25 12.23 -6.49 8.05
C PRO A 25 11.79 -6.60 6.59
N SER A 26 12.65 -6.19 5.66
CA SER A 26 12.35 -6.04 4.22
C SER A 26 11.19 -5.07 3.96
N PRO A 27 11.33 -3.77 4.31
CA PRO A 27 10.22 -2.81 4.29
C PRO A 27 9.66 -2.54 2.90
N ASP A 28 10.48 -2.69 1.85
CA ASP A 28 10.06 -2.52 0.45
C ASP A 28 9.21 -3.70 -0.07
N ALA A 29 9.13 -4.82 0.67
CA ALA A 29 8.35 -5.98 0.28
C ALA A 29 6.92 -5.90 0.84
N PHE A 30 5.92 -6.10 -0.02
CA PHE A 30 4.54 -6.22 0.41
C PHE A 30 4.32 -7.55 1.16
N LYS A 31 4.25 -7.47 2.49
CA LYS A 31 4.08 -8.62 3.40
C LYS A 31 2.93 -8.36 4.40
N PRO A 32 1.67 -8.63 4.04
CA PRO A 32 0.52 -8.43 4.94
C PRO A 32 0.67 -9.15 6.29
N GLU A 33 1.37 -10.29 6.30
CA GLU A 33 1.55 -11.17 7.44
C GLU A 33 2.26 -10.48 8.60
N ARG A 34 3.03 -9.41 8.35
CA ARG A 34 3.70 -8.63 9.41
C ARG A 34 2.74 -8.00 10.41
N PHE A 35 1.46 -7.88 10.05
CA PHE A 35 0.41 -7.32 10.89
C PHE A 35 -0.41 -8.39 11.61
N LEU A 36 -0.08 -9.67 11.42
CA LEU A 36 -0.74 -10.83 12.01
C LEU A 36 0.19 -11.51 13.02
N ARG A 37 -0.40 -12.08 14.07
CA ARG A 37 0.25 -13.04 14.96
C ARG A 37 0.12 -14.45 14.37
N GLU A 38 0.83 -15.41 14.98
CA GLU A 38 0.81 -16.82 14.55
C GLU A 38 -0.59 -17.44 14.60
N ASP A 39 -1.47 -16.96 15.47
CA ASP A 39 -2.86 -17.40 15.58
C ASP A 39 -3.82 -16.72 14.58
N GLY A 40 -3.29 -15.86 13.70
CA GLY A 40 -4.07 -15.08 12.74
C GLY A 40 -4.73 -13.83 13.32
N SER A 41 -4.56 -13.54 14.62
CA SER A 41 -5.06 -12.30 15.21
C SER A 41 -4.20 -11.09 14.82
N LEU A 42 -4.80 -9.90 14.81
CA LEU A 42 -4.08 -8.66 14.51
C LEU A 42 -3.04 -8.34 15.60
N THR A 43 -1.88 -7.84 15.17
CA THR A 43 -0.92 -7.21 16.06
C THR A 43 -1.45 -5.86 16.59
N SER A 44 -0.75 -5.26 17.55
CA SER A 44 -1.05 -3.90 18.01
C SER A 44 -0.63 -2.81 17.02
N ASP A 45 0.06 -3.17 15.93
CA ASP A 45 0.61 -2.22 15.00
C ASP A 45 -0.44 -1.81 13.95
N THR A 46 -0.98 -0.60 14.11
CA THR A 46 -2.07 -0.07 13.27
C THR A 46 -1.61 0.90 12.19
N MET A 47 -0.30 1.10 12.01
CA MET A 47 0.26 2.10 11.08
C MET A 47 -0.29 3.53 11.24
N SER A 48 -0.63 3.91 12.47
CA SER A 48 -1.09 5.26 12.81
C SER A 48 -0.18 6.38 12.31
N LEU A 49 1.13 6.12 12.27
CA LEU A 49 2.17 7.04 11.83
C LEU A 49 2.01 7.52 10.38
N ALA A 50 1.30 6.79 9.52
CA ALA A 50 0.96 7.24 8.17
C ALA A 50 0.10 8.51 8.16
N PHE A 51 -0.62 8.76 9.26
CA PHE A 51 -1.45 9.94 9.48
C PHE A 51 -0.75 11.02 10.34
N GLY A 52 0.55 10.88 10.59
CA GLY A 52 1.31 11.74 11.49
C GLY A 52 1.06 11.46 12.98
N TRP A 53 1.58 12.32 13.85
CA TRP A 53 1.50 12.17 15.31
C TRP A 53 1.39 13.52 16.02
N GLY A 54 1.05 13.48 17.31
CA GLY A 54 0.94 14.66 18.17
C GLY A 54 -0.27 15.53 17.84
N ARG A 55 -0.20 16.83 18.19
CA ARG A 55 -1.33 17.77 18.08
C ARG A 55 -1.79 18.08 16.64
N ARG A 56 -1.02 17.65 15.64
CA ARG A 56 -1.29 17.86 14.21
C ARG A 56 -1.49 16.55 13.44
N ALA A 57 -1.71 15.44 14.14
CA ALA A 57 -2.12 14.20 13.50
C ALA A 57 -3.39 14.42 12.67
N CYS A 58 -3.54 13.68 11.57
CA CYS A 58 -4.66 13.84 10.66
C CYS A 58 -5.99 13.68 11.40
N VAL A 59 -6.76 14.77 11.47
CA VAL A 59 -8.10 14.78 12.10
C VAL A 59 -9.07 13.85 11.37
N GLY A 60 -8.81 13.56 10.09
CA GLY A 60 -9.61 12.66 9.26
C GLY A 60 -9.24 11.18 9.36
N ARG A 61 -8.26 10.79 10.20
CA ARG A 61 -7.76 9.40 10.28
C ARG A 61 -8.88 8.38 10.46
N HIS A 62 -9.79 8.60 11.41
CA HIS A 62 -10.87 7.64 11.68
C HIS A 62 -11.84 7.49 10.51
N VAL A 63 -12.09 8.59 9.78
CA VAL A 63 -12.93 8.57 8.57
C VAL A 63 -12.20 7.85 7.43
N ALA A 64 -10.90 8.11 7.27
CA ALA A 64 -10.07 7.44 6.27
C ALA A 64 -9.98 5.93 6.52
N ASP A 65 -9.71 5.50 7.76
CA ASP A 65 -9.62 4.09 8.13
C ASP A 65 -10.95 3.36 7.87
N ALA A 66 -12.08 3.94 8.32
CA ALA A 66 -13.40 3.35 8.13
C ALA A 66 -13.82 3.29 6.65
N SER A 67 -13.60 4.37 5.90
CA SER A 67 -13.96 4.44 4.48
C SER A 67 -13.12 3.48 3.63
N LEU A 68 -11.82 3.37 3.90
CA LEU A 68 -10.93 2.44 3.22
C LEU A 68 -11.33 0.99 3.51
N TRP A 69 -11.65 0.66 4.77
CA TRP A 69 -12.12 -0.67 5.14
C TRP A 69 -13.40 -1.05 4.40
N ILE A 70 -14.40 -0.16 4.40
CA ILE A 70 -15.67 -0.38 3.70
C ILE A 70 -15.43 -0.54 2.20
N ALA A 71 -14.59 0.30 1.59
CA ALA A 71 -14.30 0.24 0.17
C ALA A 71 -13.63 -1.09 -0.22
N ILE A 72 -12.58 -1.51 0.49
CA ILE A 72 -11.86 -2.76 0.21
C ILE A 72 -12.77 -3.97 0.39
N THR A 73 -13.50 -4.05 1.52
CA THR A 73 -14.37 -5.19 1.82
C THR A 73 -15.53 -5.28 0.83
N SER A 74 -16.16 -4.17 0.49
CA SER A 74 -17.23 -4.14 -0.51
C SER A 74 -16.69 -4.56 -1.88
N PHE A 75 -15.53 -4.04 -2.28
CA PHE A 75 -14.91 -4.37 -3.55
C PHE A 75 -14.57 -5.86 -3.66
N LEU A 76 -13.96 -6.46 -2.63
CA LEU A 76 -13.65 -7.89 -2.61
C LEU A 76 -14.89 -8.78 -2.50
N ALA A 77 -16.00 -8.27 -1.93
CA ALA A 77 -17.24 -9.03 -1.84
C ALA A 77 -18.01 -9.06 -3.17
N THR A 78 -17.89 -8.03 -4.01
CA THR A 78 -18.67 -7.91 -5.26
C THR A 78 -17.88 -8.25 -6.51
N PHE A 79 -16.55 -8.26 -6.43
CA PHE A 79 -15.69 -8.36 -7.61
C PHE A 79 -14.58 -9.39 -7.44
N SER A 80 -14.30 -10.09 -8.55
CA SER A 80 -13.09 -10.91 -8.69
C SER A 80 -12.06 -10.15 -9.53
N VAL A 81 -10.83 -10.02 -9.02
CA VAL A 81 -9.74 -9.29 -9.68
C VAL A 81 -8.86 -10.27 -10.46
N HIS A 82 -8.70 -10.02 -11.75
CA HIS A 82 -7.82 -10.77 -12.64
C HIS A 82 -6.83 -9.85 -13.34
N LYS A 83 -5.68 -10.39 -13.76
CA LYS A 83 -4.70 -9.63 -14.54
C LYS A 83 -5.24 -9.36 -15.94
N ALA A 84 -4.83 -8.23 -16.51
CA ALA A 84 -5.07 -7.92 -17.91
C ALA A 84 -4.53 -9.03 -18.83
N LEU A 85 -5.29 -9.43 -19.84
CA LEU A 85 -4.81 -10.31 -20.92
C LEU A 85 -4.41 -9.47 -22.13
N ASP A 86 -3.33 -9.86 -22.80
CA ASP A 86 -2.92 -9.30 -24.09
C ASP A 86 -3.76 -9.87 -25.26
N GLU A 87 -3.48 -9.42 -26.48
CA GLU A 87 -4.14 -9.90 -27.72
C GLU A 87 -3.99 -11.42 -27.95
N HIS A 88 -3.06 -12.06 -27.25
CA HIS A 88 -2.76 -13.49 -27.34
C HIS A 88 -3.27 -14.28 -26.12
N GLY A 89 -4.05 -13.65 -25.23
CA GLY A 89 -4.62 -14.30 -24.05
C GLY A 89 -3.60 -14.55 -22.93
N LYS A 90 -2.43 -13.92 -22.97
CA LYS A 90 -1.41 -14.03 -21.93
C LYS A 90 -1.53 -12.90 -20.92
N GLU A 91 -1.31 -13.21 -19.65
CA GLU A 91 -1.32 -12.22 -18.57
C GLU A 91 -0.25 -11.14 -18.78
N ILE A 92 -0.68 -9.89 -18.72
CA ILE A 92 0.17 -8.71 -18.71
C ILE A 92 0.75 -8.55 -17.29
N PRO A 93 2.08 -8.54 -17.13
CA PRO A 93 2.69 -8.35 -15.82
C PRO A 93 2.42 -6.93 -15.31
N VAL A 94 1.82 -6.82 -14.12
CA VAL A 94 1.61 -5.54 -13.45
C VAL A 94 2.87 -5.20 -12.67
N VAL A 95 3.68 -4.31 -13.23
CA VAL A 95 4.83 -3.72 -12.53
C VAL A 95 4.40 -2.34 -12.03
N PRO A 96 4.20 -2.16 -10.71
CA PRO A 96 3.75 -0.88 -10.18
C PRO A 96 4.84 0.17 -10.40
N LYS A 97 4.45 1.29 -11.01
CA LYS A 97 5.29 2.49 -11.14
C LYS A 97 4.67 3.59 -10.32
N PHE A 98 5.51 4.31 -9.59
CA PHE A 98 5.08 5.37 -8.71
C PHE A 98 5.76 6.67 -9.12
N SER A 99 4.95 7.70 -9.31
CA SER A 99 5.43 9.06 -9.46
C SER A 99 5.52 9.70 -8.08
N VAL A 100 6.74 10.12 -7.70
CA VAL A 100 7.03 10.69 -6.38
C VAL A 100 7.15 12.21 -6.47
N GLY A 101 6.38 12.91 -5.64
CA GLY A 101 6.47 14.35 -5.41
C GLY A 101 6.00 14.67 -3.99
N LEU A 102 5.28 15.78 -3.78
CA LEU A 102 4.63 16.07 -2.48
C LEU A 102 3.68 14.95 -2.01
N ALA A 103 3.14 14.20 -2.97
CA ALA A 103 2.42 12.96 -2.74
C ALA A 103 2.91 11.89 -3.72
N MET A 104 2.69 10.62 -3.37
CA MET A 104 2.96 9.49 -4.25
C MET A 104 1.71 9.10 -5.00
N PHE A 105 1.83 8.95 -6.32
CA PHE A 105 0.74 8.51 -7.19
C PHE A 105 1.14 7.23 -7.91
N VAL A 106 0.19 6.32 -8.08
CA VAL A 106 0.37 5.12 -8.90
C VAL A 106 0.15 5.49 -10.36
N ASP A 107 1.10 5.15 -11.23
CA ASP A 107 0.91 5.31 -12.67
C ASP A 107 -0.16 4.32 -13.17
N SER A 108 -0.91 4.74 -14.18
CA SER A 108 -1.97 3.91 -14.77
C SER A 108 -1.43 2.55 -15.24
N PHE A 109 -2.11 1.48 -14.84
CA PHE A 109 -1.84 0.12 -15.31
C PHE A 109 -3.13 -0.53 -15.82
N LEU A 110 -2.99 -1.45 -16.77
CA LEU A 110 -4.13 -2.20 -17.31
C LEU A 110 -4.52 -3.30 -16.32
N SER A 111 -5.79 -3.33 -15.91
CA SER A 111 -6.43 -4.50 -15.30
C SER A 111 -7.63 -4.87 -16.19
N SER A 112 -7.69 -6.12 -16.67
CA SER A 112 -8.84 -6.54 -17.48
C SER A 112 -9.96 -7.02 -16.57
N GLY A 113 -11.18 -6.58 -16.87
CA GLY A 113 -12.41 -7.28 -16.51
C GLY A 113 -12.60 -7.48 -15.02
N VAL A 114 -13.12 -6.45 -14.35
CA VAL A 114 -13.84 -6.65 -13.10
C VAL A 114 -15.05 -7.54 -13.41
N VAL A 115 -14.97 -8.82 -13.07
CA VAL A 115 -16.10 -9.74 -13.20
C VAL A 115 -16.96 -9.56 -11.95
N HIS A 116 -18.18 -9.06 -12.14
CA HIS A 116 -19.22 -9.13 -11.12
C HIS A 116 -19.54 -10.60 -10.88
N LEU A 117 -19.47 -11.03 -9.61
CA LEU A 117 -20.00 -12.33 -9.19
C LEU A 117 -21.53 -12.38 -9.39
#